data_AF-A0A8T0DBM1-F1
#
_entry.id   AF-A0A8T0DBM1-F1
#
_cell.length_a   1.000
_cell.length_b   1.000
_cell.length_c   1.000
_cell.angle_alpha   90.00
_cell.angle_beta   90.00
_cell.angle_gamma   90.00
#
_symmetry.space_group_name_H-M   'P 1'
#
loop_
_entity.id
_entity.type
_entity.pdbx_description
1 polymer ?
#
loop_
_entity_poly.entity_id
_entity_poly.type
_entity_poly.pdbx_seq_one_letter_code
_entity_poly.pdbx_strand_id
1 'polypeptide(L)'
;MEEQMQILPIDDANSGRAQITRIIKNQKSQPSNLSTKERDALRKLRYDQSIIITKADKGNQVVILNKADYERTADNHISDCLYIMIPVEKQRSTLNKSKASTATLFIKMKVSLGKSLWFTLYPKKY
;
A
#
# COMPACT_ATOMS: atom_id res chain seq x y z
N MET A 1 -14.19 15.53 -22.13
CA MET A 1 -12.81 15.12 -22.47
C MET A 1 -12.54 13.66 -22.09
N GLU A 2 -13.16 13.14 -21.01
CA GLU A 2 -13.10 11.69 -20.65
C GLU A 2 -13.90 10.76 -21.59
N GLU A 3 -14.99 11.22 -22.21
CA GLU A 3 -15.84 10.37 -23.06
C GLU A 3 -15.19 9.90 -24.37
N GLN A 4 -14.11 10.53 -24.83
CA GLN A 4 -13.51 10.21 -26.13
C GLN A 4 -12.47 9.07 -26.08
N MET A 5 -12.14 8.56 -24.89
CA MET A 5 -11.19 7.44 -24.75
C MET A 5 -11.79 6.05 -24.97
N GLN A 6 -13.11 5.94 -25.21
CA GLN A 6 -13.78 4.65 -25.46
C GLN A 6 -13.95 4.29 -26.95
N ILE A 7 -13.52 5.14 -27.90
CA ILE A 7 -13.83 4.98 -29.34
C ILE A 7 -12.59 4.66 -30.20
N LEU A 8 -11.51 4.15 -29.60
CA LEU A 8 -10.32 3.75 -30.36
C LEU A 8 -10.18 2.23 -30.40
N PRO A 9 -9.89 1.65 -31.58
CA PRO A 9 -9.48 0.25 -31.70
C PRO A 9 -8.36 -0.07 -30.70
N ILE A 10 -8.39 -1.27 -30.13
CA ILE A 10 -7.51 -1.64 -29.02
C ILE A 10 -6.03 -1.51 -29.38
N ASP A 11 -5.69 -1.73 -30.66
CA ASP A 11 -4.33 -1.64 -31.19
C ASP A 11 -3.85 -0.19 -31.26
N ASP A 12 -4.70 0.75 -31.65
CA ASP A 12 -4.39 2.19 -31.69
C ASP A 12 -4.22 2.76 -30.28
N ALA A 13 -5.09 2.33 -29.36
CA ALA A 13 -4.98 2.69 -27.95
C ALA A 13 -3.69 2.13 -27.31
N ASN A 14 -3.31 0.89 -27.66
CA ASN A 14 -2.08 0.27 -27.16
C ASN A 14 -0.83 0.93 -27.75
N SER A 15 -0.86 1.27 -29.05
CA SER A 15 0.21 2.05 -29.70
C SER A 15 0.38 3.41 -29.02
N GLY A 16 -0.72 4.14 -28.77
CA GLY A 16 -0.70 5.41 -28.03
C GLY A 16 -0.12 5.26 -26.62
N ARG A 17 -0.54 4.23 -25.87
CA ARG A 17 0.02 3.92 -24.54
C ARG A 17 1.51 3.61 -24.59
N ALA A 18 1.96 2.85 -25.58
CA ALA A 18 3.38 2.51 -25.75
C ALA A 18 4.23 3.76 -26.03
N GLN A 19 3.72 4.67 -26.86
CA GLN A 19 4.37 5.95 -27.15
C GLN A 19 4.44 6.85 -25.90
N ILE A 20 3.32 7.03 -25.19
CA ILE A 20 3.28 7.81 -23.94
C ILE A 20 4.24 7.20 -22.90
N THR A 21 4.24 5.87 -22.75
CA THR A 21 5.15 5.17 -21.83
C THR A 21 6.61 5.41 -22.20
N ARG A 22 6.94 5.38 -23.49
CA ARG A 22 8.30 5.66 -23.98
C ARG A 22 8.71 7.11 -23.68
N ILE A 23 7.81 8.07 -23.87
CA ILE A 23 8.06 9.49 -23.55
C ILE A 23 8.29 9.65 -22.04
N ILE A 24 7.40 9.10 -21.19
CA ILE A 24 7.51 9.16 -19.73
C ILE A 24 8.78 8.46 -19.23
N LYS A 25 9.21 7.37 -19.86
CA LYS A 25 10.46 6.68 -19.50
C LYS A 25 11.72 7.46 -19.89
N ASN A 26 11.67 8.15 -21.03
CA ASN A 26 12.80 8.91 -21.56
C ASN A 26 12.83 10.37 -21.08
N GLN A 27 11.81 10.83 -20.36
CA GLN A 27 11.79 12.17 -19.79
C GLN A 27 12.92 12.32 -18.78
N LYS A 28 13.56 13.50 -18.75
CA LYS A 28 14.54 13.82 -17.72
C LYS A 28 13.86 13.81 -16.36
N SER A 29 14.52 13.24 -15.36
CA SER A 29 14.03 13.25 -13.98
C SER A 29 13.72 14.68 -13.59
N GLN A 30 12.49 14.92 -13.13
CA GLN A 30 12.11 16.22 -12.59
C GLN A 30 13.01 16.54 -11.40
N PRO A 31 13.37 17.82 -11.19
CA PRO A 31 14.06 18.22 -9.97
C PRO A 31 13.21 17.83 -8.77
N SER A 32 13.85 17.43 -7.68
CA SER A 32 13.15 17.05 -6.47
C SER A 32 12.32 18.23 -5.97
N ASN A 33 11.04 17.97 -5.68
CA ASN A 33 10.09 18.95 -5.11
C ASN A 33 10.44 19.38 -3.67
N LEU A 34 11.56 18.91 -3.11
CA LEU A 34 12.02 19.24 -1.77
C LEU A 34 13.30 20.04 -1.85
N SER A 35 13.35 21.15 -1.12
CA SER A 35 14.57 21.91 -0.86
C SER A 35 15.56 21.11 -0.01
N THR A 36 16.82 21.53 0.01
CA THR A 36 17.85 20.90 0.85
C THR A 36 17.48 20.95 2.34
N LYS A 37 16.92 22.08 2.79
CA LYS A 37 16.49 22.27 4.19
C LYS A 37 15.37 21.30 4.57
N GLU A 38 14.39 21.10 3.70
CA GLU A 38 13.29 20.15 3.93
C GLU A 38 13.79 18.71 3.93
N ARG A 39 14.71 18.34 3.03
CA ARG A 39 15.32 17.01 3.06
C ARG A 39 16.09 16.75 4.35
N ASP A 40 16.83 17.75 4.84
CA ASP A 40 17.55 17.62 6.10
C ASP A 40 16.61 17.55 7.30
N ALA A 41 15.51 18.29 7.28
CA ALA A 41 14.45 18.16 8.29
C ALA A 41 13.84 16.75 8.28
N LEU A 42 13.53 16.20 7.10
CA LEU A 42 13.02 14.83 6.98
C LEU A 42 14.03 13.78 7.44
N ARG A 43 15.33 13.97 7.16
CA ARG A 43 16.39 13.11 7.70
C ARG A 43 16.41 13.16 9.23
N LYS A 44 16.38 14.36 9.82
CA LYS A 44 16.35 14.51 11.28
C LYS A 44 15.14 13.81 11.89
N LEU A 45 13.94 14.01 11.33
CA LEU A 45 12.72 13.33 11.76
C LEU A 45 12.84 11.81 11.65
N ARG A 46 13.47 11.29 10.59
CA ARG A 46 13.69 9.85 10.42
C ARG A 46 14.62 9.24 11.48
N TYR A 47 15.59 10.01 11.98
CA TYR A 47 16.54 9.55 12.99
C TYR A 47 16.10 9.82 14.42
N ASP A 48 15.04 10.60 14.63
CA ASP A 48 14.45 10.82 15.94
C ASP A 48 13.75 9.55 16.43
N GLN A 49 14.34 8.91 17.44
CA GLN A 49 13.82 7.67 18.03
C GLN A 49 12.68 7.90 19.03
N SER A 50 12.38 9.16 19.38
CA SER A 50 11.29 9.50 20.30
C SER A 50 9.92 9.54 19.63
N ILE A 51 9.88 9.46 18.30
CA ILE A 51 8.65 9.53 17.51
C ILE A 51 8.43 8.27 16.66
N ILE A 52 7.16 8.00 16.36
CA ILE A 52 6.71 6.98 15.42
C ILE A 52 5.98 7.69 14.28
N ILE A 53 6.43 7.44 13.04
CA ILE A 53 5.85 8.03 11.83
C ILE A 53 5.13 6.92 11.06
N THR A 54 3.81 7.02 10.91
CA THR A 54 2.98 6.03 10.21
C THR A 54 2.07 6.68 9.18
N LYS A 55 1.58 5.86 8.24
CA LYS A 55 0.54 6.31 7.31
C LYS A 55 -0.78 6.47 8.05
N ALA A 56 -1.49 7.57 7.84
CA ALA A 56 -2.83 7.73 8.40
C ALA A 56 -3.79 6.69 7.80
N ASP A 57 -4.70 6.20 8.64
CA ASP A 57 -5.78 5.30 8.21
C ASP A 57 -6.75 6.00 7.24
N LYS A 58 -6.92 7.32 7.40
CA LYS A 58 -7.80 8.16 6.56
C LYS A 58 -6.98 9.21 5.79
N GLY A 59 -7.16 9.26 4.46
CA GLY A 59 -6.57 10.28 3.58
C GLY A 59 -5.08 10.09 3.26
N ASN A 60 -4.52 11.05 2.51
CA ASN A 60 -3.11 11.12 2.11
C ASN A 60 -2.20 11.76 3.19
N GLN A 61 -2.60 11.70 4.47
CA GLN A 61 -1.84 12.32 5.57
C GLN A 61 -0.95 11.31 6.29
N VAL A 62 0.04 11.85 7.01
CA VAL A 62 1.01 11.13 7.85
C VAL A 62 0.68 11.41 9.31
N VAL A 63 0.79 10.40 10.17
CA VAL A 63 0.62 10.54 11.62
C VAL A 63 2.00 10.50 12.26
N ILE A 64 2.27 11.45 13.17
CA ILE A 64 3.47 11.47 14.00
C ILE A 64 3.01 11.31 15.44
N LEU A 65 3.50 10.28 16.11
CA LEU A 65 3.13 9.92 17.48
C LEU A 65 4.36 9.98 18.37
N ASN A 66 4.17 10.34 19.63
CA ASN A 66 5.18 10.06 20.65
C ASN A 66 5.31 8.54 20.80
N LYS A 67 6.55 8.04 20.79
CA LYS A 67 6.82 6.60 20.81
C LYS A 67 6.37 5.94 22.12
N ALA A 68 6.66 6.54 23.27
CA ALA A 68 6.33 5.97 24.56
C ALA A 68 4.81 5.87 24.77
N ASP A 69 4.07 6.91 24.37
CA ASP A 69 2.60 6.90 24.44
C ASP A 69 1.99 5.89 23.46
N TYR A 70 2.56 5.76 22.26
CA TYR A 70 2.15 4.76 21.27
C TYR A 70 2.34 3.34 21.81
N GLU A 71 3.52 3.02 22.34
CA GLU A 71 3.84 1.70 22.90
C GLU A 71 2.89 1.37 24.06
N ARG A 72 2.71 2.30 25.01
CA ARG A 72 1.76 2.11 26.12
C ARG A 72 0.34 1.84 25.63
N THR A 73 -0.13 2.58 24.64
CA THR A 73 -1.49 2.41 24.10
C THR A 73 -1.63 1.10 23.34
N ALA A 74 -0.62 0.70 22.58
CA ALA A 74 -0.59 -0.58 21.87
C ALA A 74 -0.63 -1.75 22.86
N ASP A 75 0.19 -1.71 23.92
CA ASP A 75 0.21 -2.74 24.94
C ASP A 75 -1.13 -2.85 25.67
N ASN A 76 -1.76 -1.71 26.00
CA ASN A 76 -3.09 -1.69 26.59
C ASN A 76 -4.14 -2.33 25.66
N HIS A 77 -4.12 -2.02 24.37
CA HIS A 77 -5.07 -2.60 23.40
C HIS A 77 -4.86 -4.11 23.19
N ILE A 78 -3.62 -4.59 23.25
CA ILE A 78 -3.32 -6.03 23.12
C ILE A 78 -3.69 -6.79 24.39
N SER A 79 -3.55 -6.14 25.55
CA SER A 79 -3.85 -6.73 26.86
C SER A 79 -5.35 -6.77 27.18
N ASP A 80 -6.16 -5.95 26.50
CA ASP A 80 -7.61 -6.07 26.57
C ASP A 80 -8.03 -7.44 25.99
N CYS A 81 -8.89 -8.18 26.70
CA CYS A 81 -9.12 -9.64 26.58
C CYS A 81 -9.63 -10.14 25.20
N LEU A 82 -9.59 -9.33 24.15
CA LEU A 82 -9.95 -9.66 22.77
C LEU A 82 -8.91 -10.52 22.05
N TYR A 83 -7.66 -10.52 22.51
CA TYR A 83 -6.56 -11.20 21.82
C TYR A 83 -5.97 -12.34 22.65
N ILE A 84 -5.62 -13.43 21.97
CA ILE A 84 -4.95 -14.60 22.58
C ILE A 84 -3.55 -14.70 21.99
N MET A 85 -2.54 -14.77 22.87
CA MET A 85 -1.16 -14.94 22.45
C MET A 85 -0.97 -16.32 21.82
N ILE A 86 -0.40 -16.36 20.61
CA ILE A 86 -0.10 -17.61 19.92
C ILE A 86 1.24 -18.15 20.44
N PRO A 87 1.29 -19.38 20.98
CA PRO A 87 2.53 -20.00 21.43
C PRO A 87 3.57 -20.08 20.29
N VAL A 88 4.83 -19.78 20.60
CA VAL A 88 5.92 -19.66 19.60
C VAL A 88 6.01 -20.87 18.69
N GLU A 89 5.91 -22.07 19.24
CA GLU A 89 5.93 -23.35 18.49
C GLU A 89 4.83 -23.44 17.43
N LYS A 90 3.68 -22.81 17.69
CA LYS A 90 2.51 -22.83 16.81
C LYS A 90 2.41 -21.60 15.91
N GLN A 91 3.25 -20.58 16.09
CA GLN A 91 3.18 -19.35 15.29
C GLN A 91 3.32 -19.63 13.79
N ARG A 92 4.33 -20.42 13.41
CA ARG A 92 4.58 -20.75 12.00
C ARG A 92 3.43 -21.57 11.39
N SER A 93 2.90 -22.54 12.13
CA SER A 93 1.81 -23.39 11.64
C SER A 93 0.48 -22.62 11.53
N THR A 94 0.16 -21.79 12.52
CA THR A 94 -1.02 -20.90 12.49
C THR A 94 -0.93 -19.87 11.36
N LEU A 95 0.23 -19.26 11.15
CA LEU A 95 0.46 -18.32 10.04
C LEU A 95 0.32 -19.00 8.68
N ASN A 96 0.86 -20.20 8.52
CA ASN A 96 0.72 -20.95 7.27
C ASN A 96 -0.73 -21.34 7.00
N LYS A 97 -1.48 -21.74 8.04
CA LYS A 97 -2.91 -22.03 7.93
C LYS A 97 -3.70 -20.78 7.52
N SER A 98 -3.45 -19.63 8.15
CA SER A 98 -4.16 -18.38 7.79
C SER A 98 -3.84 -17.94 6.36
N LYS A 99 -2.57 -18.04 5.93
CA LYS A 99 -2.15 -17.78 4.54
C LYS A 99 -2.85 -18.72 3.55
N ALA A 100 -2.92 -20.00 3.87
CA ALA A 100 -3.62 -20.97 3.02
C ALA A 100 -5.11 -20.64 2.92
N SER A 101 -5.78 -20.40 4.05
CA SER A 101 -7.22 -20.06 4.08
C SER A 101 -7.53 -18.77 3.32
N THR A 102 -6.73 -17.72 3.52
CA THR A 102 -6.86 -16.46 2.77
C THR A 102 -6.63 -16.68 1.28
N ALA A 103 -5.60 -17.42 0.88
CA ALA A 103 -5.37 -17.75 -0.53
C ALA A 103 -6.56 -18.50 -1.16
N THR A 104 -7.13 -19.49 -0.45
CA THR A 104 -8.31 -20.22 -0.91
C THR A 104 -9.52 -19.28 -1.05
N LEU A 105 -9.75 -18.40 -0.09
CA LEU A 105 -10.82 -17.40 -0.15
C LEU A 105 -10.63 -16.44 -1.34
N PHE A 106 -9.41 -15.98 -1.56
CA PHE A 106 -9.03 -15.13 -2.70
C PHE A 106 -9.33 -15.82 -4.04
N ILE A 107 -9.00 -17.10 -4.18
CA ILE A 107 -9.31 -17.88 -5.39
C ILE A 107 -10.82 -17.99 -5.58
N LYS A 108 -11.56 -18.32 -4.52
CA LYS A 108 -13.03 -18.43 -4.56
C LYS A 108 -13.70 -17.12 -4.95
N MET A 109 -13.26 -16.00 -4.36
CA MET A 109 -13.74 -14.66 -4.70
C MET A 109 -13.45 -14.31 -6.16
N LYS A 110 -12.24 -14.60 -6.65
CA LYS A 110 -11.86 -14.33 -8.03
C LYS A 110 -12.72 -15.10 -9.04
N VAL A 111 -13.05 -16.37 -8.74
CA VAL A 111 -13.97 -17.17 -9.57
C VAL A 111 -15.38 -16.57 -9.54
N SER A 112 -15.88 -16.20 -8.36
CA SER A 112 -17.23 -15.64 -8.20
C SER A 112 -17.42 -14.26 -8.81
N LEU A 113 -16.39 -13.41 -8.81
CA LEU A 113 -16.45 -12.04 -9.36
C LEU A 113 -16.25 -12.00 -10.88
N GLY A 114 -15.63 -13.03 -11.46
CA GLY A 114 -15.24 -13.05 -12.87
C GLY A 114 -14.03 -12.15 -13.16
N LYS A 115 -13.42 -12.33 -14.36
CA LYS A 115 -12.15 -11.66 -14.71
C LYS A 115 -12.27 -10.14 -14.76
N SER A 116 -13.32 -9.60 -15.38
CA SER A 116 -13.50 -8.15 -15.59
C SER A 116 -13.63 -7.39 -14.27
N LEU A 117 -14.60 -7.77 -13.42
CA LEU A 117 -14.85 -7.11 -12.14
C LEU A 117 -13.69 -7.27 -11.15
N TRP A 118 -13.00 -8.42 -11.18
CA TRP A 118 -11.81 -8.66 -10.35
C TRP A 118 -10.68 -7.65 -10.63
N PHE A 119 -10.36 -7.40 -11.91
CA PHE A 119 -9.28 -6.46 -12.27
C PHE A 119 -9.66 -4.99 -12.04
N THR A 120 -10.95 -4.65 -12.06
CA THR A 120 -11.44 -3.31 -11.70
C THR A 120 -11.29 -3.04 -10.20
N LEU A 121 -11.64 -4.01 -9.34
CA LEU A 121 -11.59 -3.84 -7.88
C LEU A 121 -10.17 -4.02 -7.30
N TYR A 122 -9.32 -4.80 -7.96
CA TYR A 122 -7.96 -5.08 -7.52
C TYR A 122 -6.93 -4.82 -8.63
N PRO A 123 -6.75 -3.55 -9.04
CA PRO A 123 -5.82 -3.20 -10.10
C PRO A 123 -4.39 -3.54 -9.65
N LYS A 124 -3.65 -4.27 -10.51
CA LYS A 124 -2.23 -4.52 -10.27
C LYS A 124 -1.50 -3.17 -10.23
N LYS A 125 -0.80 -2.91 -9.12
CA LYS A 125 0.18 -1.83 -9.08
C LYS A 125 1.37 -2.26 -9.94
N TYR A 126 1.54 -1.60 -11.09
CA TYR A 126 2.71 -1.73 -11.95
C TYR A 126 3.87 -0.90 -11.43
#